data_AF-A0A1F4FI38-F1
#
_entry.id   AF-A0A1F4FI38-F1
#
_cell.length_a   1.000
_cell.length_b   1.000
_cell.length_c   1.000
_cell.angle_alpha   90.00
_cell.angle_beta   90.00
_cell.angle_gamma   90.00
#
_symmetry.space_group_name_H-M   'P 1'
#
loop_
_entity.id
_entity.type
_entity.pdbx_description
1 polymer ?
#
loop_
_entity_poly.entity_id
_entity_poly.type
_entity_poly.pdbx_seq_one_letter_code
_entity_poly.pdbx_strand_id
1 'polypeptide(L)' 'MSEVAEDRSELDGTYEQWQQGAQEAMRVIEREGQRVEMVHIEVESLVSWCKEKGLPVNGKSRAEYVTQIMRRRHGQPKA' A
#
# COMPACT_ATOMS: atom_id res chain seq x y z
N MET A 1 -1.06 6.38 10.40
CA MET A 1 -1.90 6.04 9.21
C MET A 1 -3.39 6.06 9.52
N SER A 2 -3.83 5.42 10.61
CA SER A 2 -5.25 5.26 10.92
C SER A 2 -6.02 6.57 11.14
N GLU A 3 -5.38 7.67 11.52
CA GLU A 3 -6.04 8.96 11.74
C GLU A 3 -6.46 9.69 10.45
N VAL A 4 -5.88 9.32 9.31
CA VAL A 4 -6.05 10.06 8.04
C VAL A 4 -6.84 9.26 7.00
N ALA A 5 -7.07 7.97 7.24
CA ALA A 5 -7.80 7.12 6.33
C ALA A 5 -9.32 7.24 6.57
N GLU A 6 -10.08 7.61 5.54
CA GLU A 6 -11.55 7.64 5.61
C GLU A 6 -12.14 6.25 5.91
N ASP A 7 -11.42 5.22 5.46
CA ASP A 7 -11.80 3.82 5.58
C ASP A 7 -11.22 3.15 6.83
N ARG A 8 -10.95 3.95 7.88
CA ARG A 8 -10.34 3.45 9.11
C ARG A 8 -11.11 2.27 9.73
N SER A 9 -12.44 2.25 9.55
CA SER A 9 -13.30 1.21 10.09
C SER A 9 -13.09 -0.17 9.45
N GLU A 10 -12.48 -0.25 8.26
CA GLU A 10 -12.17 -1.52 7.59
C GLU A 10 -10.73 -2.00 7.90
N LEU A 11 -9.97 -1.25 8.71
CA LEU A 11 -8.64 -1.67 9.16
C LEU A 11 -8.73 -2.58 10.38
N ASP A 12 -7.81 -3.55 10.46
CA ASP A 12 -7.68 -4.42 11.63
C ASP A 12 -7.50 -3.63 12.93
N GLY A 13 -8.07 -4.15 14.01
CA GLY A 13 -8.10 -3.48 15.32
C GLY A 13 -6.72 -3.28 15.95
N THR A 14 -5.72 -4.08 15.56
CA THR A 14 -4.34 -3.95 16.03
C THR A 14 -3.33 -4.11 14.90
N TYR A 15 -2.13 -3.56 15.11
CA TYR A 15 -0.99 -3.74 14.19
C TYR A 15 -0.64 -5.22 14.00
N GLU A 16 -0.73 -6.04 15.06
CA GLU A 16 -0.45 -7.47 14.99
C GLU A 16 -1.46 -8.22 14.13
N GLN A 17 -2.76 -7.91 14.25
CA GLN A 17 -3.81 -8.49 13.42
C GLN A 17 -3.59 -8.15 11.94
N TRP A 18 -3.31 -6.88 11.66
CA TRP A 18 -2.97 -6.43 10.31
C TRP A 18 -1.73 -7.15 9.76
N GLN A 19 -0.66 -7.25 10.55
CA GLN A 19 0.58 -7.91 10.14
C GLN A 19 0.36 -9.39 9.85
N GLN A 20 -0.44 -10.09 10.67
CA GLN A 20 -0.77 -11.50 10.45
C GLN A 20 -1.58 -11.69 9.17
N GLY A 21 -2.62 -10.87 8.96
CA GLY A 21 -3.43 -10.91 7.74
C GLY A 21 -2.59 -10.63 6.48
N ALA A 22 -1.70 -9.64 6.54
CA ALA A 22 -0.77 -9.33 5.45
C ALA A 22 0.16 -10.52 5.15
N GLN A 23 0.74 -11.14 6.18
CA GLN A 23 1.61 -12.32 6.01
C GLN A 23 0.88 -13.53 5.44
N GLU A 24 -0.37 -13.75 5.84
CA GLU A 24 -1.18 -14.83 5.27
C GLU A 24 -1.51 -14.59 3.80
N ALA A 25 -1.95 -13.39 3.44
CA ALA A 25 -2.21 -13.00 2.06
C ALA A 25 -0.95 -13.17 1.18
N MET A 26 0.22 -12.76 1.69
CA MET A 26 1.50 -12.96 0.98
C MET A 26 1.75 -14.44 0.70
N ARG A 27 1.61 -15.31 1.72
CA ARG A 27 1.83 -16.75 1.55
C ARG A 27 0.87 -17.39 0.53
N VAL A 28 -0.39 -16.93 0.48
CA VAL A 28 -1.36 -17.43 -0.50
C VAL A 28 -0.92 -17.06 -1.92
N ILE A 29 -0.60 -15.79 -2.14
CA ILE A 29 -0.17 -15.28 -3.45
C ILE A 29 1.13 -15.94 -3.92
N GLU A 30 2.10 -16.14 -3.00
CA GLU A 30 3.35 -16.83 -3.31
C GLU A 30 3.15 -18.30 -3.67
N ARG A 31 2.20 -18.99 -3.03
CA ARG A 31 1.84 -20.38 -3.37
C ARG A 31 1.23 -20.51 -4.76
N GLU A 32 0.60 -19.45 -5.26
CA GLU A 32 0.09 -19.38 -6.63
C GLU A 32 1.19 -19.07 -7.66
N GLY A 33 2.46 -19.01 -7.23
CA GLY A 33 3.62 -18.78 -8.10
C GLY A 33 3.86 -17.32 -8.44
N GLN A 34 3.11 -16.39 -7.83
CA GLN A 34 3.30 -14.96 -8.00
C GLN A 34 4.35 -14.43 -7.00
N ARG A 35 5.08 -13.38 -7.39
CA ARG A 35 6.01 -12.70 -6.47
C ARG A 35 5.30 -11.57 -5.75
N VAL A 36 5.49 -11.50 -4.44
CA VAL A 36 4.99 -10.39 -3.62
C VAL A 36 6.14 -9.47 -3.26
N GLU A 37 5.99 -8.17 -3.54
CA GLU A 37 6.93 -7.14 -3.11
C GLU A 37 6.27 -6.26 -2.05
N MET A 38 6.86 -6.21 -0.86
CA MET A 38 6.43 -5.27 0.18
C MET A 38 6.91 -3.86 -0.16
N VAL A 39 5.96 -2.93 -0.25
CA VAL A 39 6.23 -1.53 -0.58
C VAL A 39 6.02 -0.70 0.66
N HIS A 40 7.11 -0.23 1.25
CA HIS A 40 7.03 0.73 2.34
C HIS A 40 6.63 2.10 1.78
N ILE A 41 5.59 2.70 2.34
CA ILE A 41 5.12 4.03 1.95
C ILE A 41 5.09 4.96 3.17
N GLU A 42 5.69 6.13 3.00
CA GLU A 42 5.56 7.22 3.96
C GLU A 42 4.16 7.81 3.89
N VAL A 43 3.48 7.95 5.03
CA VAL A 43 2.10 8.44 5.11
C VAL A 43 1.98 9.85 4.55
N GLU A 44 2.92 10.72 4.91
CA GLU A 44 2.92 12.13 4.49
C GLU A 44 3.07 12.25 2.97
N SER A 45 3.88 11.38 2.36
CA SER A 45 4.07 11.31 0.92
C SER A 45 2.79 10.88 0.20
N LEU A 46 2.09 9.86 0.73
CA LEU A 46 0.79 9.44 0.21
C LEU A 46 -0.25 10.56 0.32
N VAL A 47 -0.34 11.21 1.49
CA VAL A 47 -1.31 12.30 1.74
C VAL A 47 -1.06 13.47 0.79
N SER A 48 0.19 13.87 0.63
CA SER A 48 0.59 14.95 -0.29
C SER A 48 0.22 14.59 -1.72
N TRP A 49 0.53 13.37 -2.15
CA TRP A 49 0.19 12.88 -3.48
C TRP A 49 -1.32 12.83 -3.74
N CYS A 50 -2.11 12.35 -2.77
CA CYS A 50 -3.56 12.35 -2.85
C CYS A 50 -4.10 13.78 -2.98
N LYS A 51 -3.58 14.71 -2.17
CA LYS A 51 -3.97 16.12 -2.19
C LYS A 51 -3.68 16.77 -3.54
N GLU A 52 -2.49 16.56 -4.10
CA GLU A 52 -2.09 17.07 -5.41
C GLU A 52 -3.00 16.57 -6.54
N LYS A 53 -3.57 15.36 -6.38
CA LYS A 53 -4.47 14.74 -7.36
C LYS A 53 -5.96 14.94 -7.08
N GLY A 54 -6.31 15.58 -5.97
CA GLY A 54 -7.71 15.71 -5.54
C GLY A 54 -8.36 14.36 -5.21
N LEU A 55 -7.58 13.38 -4.74
CA LEU A 55 -8.05 12.05 -4.38
C LEU A 55 -8.24 11.91 -2.86
N PRO A 56 -9.23 11.13 -2.41
CA PRO A 56 -9.38 10.76 -1.00
C PRO A 56 -8.23 9.85 -0.55
N VAL A 57 -7.88 9.89 0.75
CA VAL A 57 -6.86 8.99 1.32
C VAL A 57 -7.53 7.69 1.78
N ASN A 58 -7.58 6.70 0.89
CA ASN A 58 -8.24 5.41 1.16
C ASN A 58 -7.50 4.21 0.54
N GLY A 59 -8.06 3.00 0.65
CA GLY A 59 -7.49 1.78 0.08
C GLY A 59 -7.20 1.86 -1.43
N LYS A 60 -8.12 2.44 -2.20
CA LYS A 60 -7.97 2.60 -3.65
C LYS A 60 -6.81 3.52 -4.00
N SER A 61 -6.77 4.72 -3.41
CA SER A 61 -5.70 5.68 -3.66
C SER A 61 -4.33 5.15 -3.21
N ARG A 62 -4.28 4.37 -2.13
CA ARG A 62 -3.07 3.65 -1.72
C ARG A 62 -2.58 2.67 -2.79
N ALA A 63 -3.46 1.84 -3.34
CA ALA A 63 -3.09 0.89 -4.39
C ALA A 63 -2.60 1.60 -5.66
N GLU A 64 -3.24 2.70 -6.06
CA GLU A 64 -2.80 3.52 -7.19
C GLU A 64 -1.43 4.16 -6.94
N TYR A 65 -1.20 4.68 -5.74
CA TYR A 65 0.08 5.27 -5.34
C TYR A 65 1.21 4.24 -5.36
N VAL A 66 0.98 3.05 -4.78
CA VAL A 66 1.93 1.93 -4.81
C VAL A 66 2.25 1.51 -6.25
N THR A 67 1.24 1.43 -7.12
CA THR A 67 1.44 1.13 -8.54
C THR A 67 2.37 2.14 -9.21
N GLN A 68 2.23 3.43 -8.90
CA GLN A 68 3.14 4.45 -9.43
C GLN A 68 4.57 4.27 -8.93
N ILE A 69 4.77 3.95 -7.64
CA ILE A 69 6.10 3.67 -7.07
C ILE A 69 6.75 2.49 -7.80
N MET A 70 6.01 1.39 -7.97
CA MET A 70 6.51 0.19 -8.67
C MET A 70 6.87 0.49 -10.12
N ARG A 71 6.03 1.24 -10.84
CA ARG A 71 6.35 1.66 -12.23
C ARG A 71 7.65 2.48 -12.30
N ARG A 72 7.90 3.35 -11.33
CA ARG A 72 9.16 4.11 -11.26
C ARG A 72 10.36 3.20 -10.98
N ARG A 73 10.23 2.25 -10.05
CA ARG A 73 11.27 1.24 -9.75
C ARG A 73 11.63 0.38 -10.96
N HIS A 74 10.63 -0.11 -11.69
CA HIS A 74 10.86 -0.99 -12.85
C HIS A 74 11.16 -0.23 -14.15
N GLY A 75 10.82 1.06 -14.22
CA GLY A 75 11.07 1.92 -15.38
C GLY A 75 12.40 2.68 -15.34
N GLN A 76 13.12 2.69 -14.22
CA GLN A 76 14.48 3.24 -14.17
C GLN A 76 15.47 2.20 -14.72
N PRO A 77 16.29 2.53 -15.74
CA PRO A 77 17.44 1.72 -16.06
C PRO A 77 18.33 1.65 -14.81
N LYS A 78 18.74 0.44 -14.44
CA LYS A 78 19.72 0.22 -13.38
C LYS A 78 21.01 0.95 -13.79
N ALA A 79 21.36 1.99 -13.04
CA ALA A 79 22.63 2.71 -13.20
C ALA A 79 23.82 1.77 -12.93
#